data_AF-A0A4Y2MBS6-F1
#
_entry.id   AF-A0A4Y2MBS6-F1
#
_cell.length_a   1.000
_cell.length_b   1.000
_cell.length_c   1.000
_cell.angle_alpha   90.00
_cell.angle_beta   90.00
_cell.angle_gamma   90.00
#
_symmetry.space_group_name_H-M   'P 1'
#
loop_
_entity.id
_entity.type
_entity.pdbx_description
1 polymer ?
#
loop_
_entity_poly.entity_id
_entity_poly.type
_entity_poly.pdbx_seq_one_letter_code
_entity_poly.pdbx_strand_id
1 'polypeptide(L)'
;MQGKSTKERRWSAKEKSFALQIYLHNPRAYRILRKYFAFRSKATLHRYTYNVSKAPGFCPNLVKCLKIQSSRMSESEKLCVLSIHEMAIKPGYTYAEDLDCVDGFTTFKQDYKEKPPYATSALVFMARGVVKNWKQEFSAFRKLTKKHIAISGFKKMNVKLAAQVLSHSVAAALNLYVAAQRIESNAIDTARFLKKMEKLFDTVNSRTLKHQKKELCAVTKNSCHVEIWKDMISWIKTWSIRSSKGKTIVAPCKNG
;
A
#
# COMPACT_ATOMS: atom_id res chain seq x y z
N MET A 1 4.50 36.78 10.33
CA MET A 1 4.10 35.95 11.49
C MET A 1 4.72 36.45 12.81
N GLN A 2 4.94 37.76 12.95
CA GLN A 2 5.29 38.41 14.22
C GLN A 2 4.39 39.63 14.42
N GLY A 3 4.07 39.97 15.67
CA GLY A 3 3.59 41.33 16.02
C GLY A 3 2.19 41.50 16.62
N LYS A 4 1.41 40.46 16.93
CA LYS A 4 0.16 40.63 17.72
C LYS A 4 -0.02 39.54 18.76
N SER A 5 -0.59 39.90 19.92
CA SER A 5 -0.77 39.02 21.07
C SER A 5 -1.56 37.73 20.71
N THR A 6 -1.21 36.62 21.34
CA THR A 6 -1.80 35.29 21.08
C THR A 6 -3.28 35.18 21.45
N LYS A 7 -3.77 36.08 22.30
CA LYS A 7 -5.05 35.91 23.00
C LYS A 7 -6.28 36.15 22.10
N GLU A 8 -6.17 36.92 21.00
CA GLU A 8 -7.36 37.34 20.23
C GLU A 8 -7.26 37.16 18.70
N ARG A 9 -6.18 36.56 18.19
CA ARG A 9 -5.99 36.42 16.72
C ARG A 9 -6.93 35.40 16.07
N ARG A 10 -7.87 35.83 15.23
CA ARG A 10 -8.61 34.91 14.34
C ARG A 10 -7.66 34.29 13.31
N TRP A 11 -7.71 32.97 13.17
CA TRP A 11 -6.93 32.24 12.17
C TRP A 11 -7.72 32.07 10.88
N SER A 12 -7.09 32.41 9.76
CA SER A 12 -7.57 32.12 8.42
C SER A 12 -7.58 30.61 8.15
N ALA A 13 -8.34 30.17 7.14
CA ALA A 13 -8.35 28.75 6.72
C ALA A 13 -6.94 28.23 6.39
N LYS A 14 -6.11 29.06 5.72
CA LYS A 14 -4.72 28.72 5.39
C LYS A 14 -3.86 28.49 6.64
N GLU A 15 -3.97 29.35 7.66
CA GLU A 15 -3.24 29.19 8.92
C GLU A 15 -3.69 27.94 9.68
N LYS A 16 -5.00 27.65 9.70
CA LYS A 16 -5.55 26.42 10.30
C LYS A 16 -4.99 25.18 9.61
N SER A 17 -5.02 25.13 8.28
CA SER A 17 -4.48 24.02 7.50
C SER A 17 -2.99 23.83 7.71
N PHE A 18 -2.20 24.91 7.69
CA PHE A 18 -0.75 24.88 7.91
C PHE A 18 -0.40 24.32 9.29
N ALA A 19 -1.02 24.83 10.34
CA ALA A 19 -0.78 24.34 11.70
C ALA A 19 -1.25 22.90 11.91
N LEU A 20 -2.37 22.51 11.30
CA LEU A 20 -2.87 21.15 11.34
C LEU A 20 -1.91 20.19 10.61
N GLN A 21 -1.35 20.58 9.47
CA GLN A 21 -0.33 19.79 8.76
C GLN A 21 0.90 19.54 9.62
N ILE A 22 1.45 20.58 10.26
CA ILE A 22 2.60 20.42 11.19
C ILE A 22 2.25 19.45 12.31
N TYR A 23 1.07 19.60 12.92
CA TYR A 23 0.63 18.74 14.02
C TYR A 23 0.43 17.28 13.58
N LEU A 24 -0.19 17.05 12.42
CA LEU A 24 -0.44 15.70 11.89
C LEU A 24 0.87 15.00 11.47
N HIS A 25 1.85 15.74 10.94
CA HIS A 25 3.16 15.18 10.59
C HIS A 25 4.04 14.94 11.82
N ASN A 26 4.09 15.88 12.77
CA ASN A 26 4.93 15.75 13.96
C ASN A 26 4.36 16.55 15.15
N PRO A 27 3.57 15.89 16.05
CA PRO A 27 3.00 16.53 17.23
C PRO A 27 4.05 17.09 18.22
N ARG A 28 5.26 16.51 18.25
CA ARG A 28 6.36 16.96 19.14
C ARG A 28 6.96 18.25 18.60
N ALA A 29 7.26 18.31 17.32
CA ALA A 29 7.73 19.53 16.65
C ALA A 29 6.71 20.66 16.80
N TYR A 30 5.41 20.37 16.62
CA TYR A 30 4.35 21.35 16.86
C TYR A 30 4.41 21.94 18.29
N ARG A 31 4.64 21.09 19.29
CA ARG A 31 4.76 21.52 20.70
C ARG A 31 5.95 22.44 20.94
N ILE A 32 7.09 22.16 20.31
CA ILE A 32 8.28 23.01 20.38
C ILE A 32 8.01 24.34 19.67
N LEU A 33 7.53 24.29 18.43
CA LEU A 33 7.24 25.49 17.63
C LEU A 33 6.20 26.38 18.31
N ARG A 34 5.22 25.80 19.01
CA ARG A 34 4.23 26.57 19.79
C ARG A 34 4.85 27.43 20.91
N LYS A 35 6.06 27.11 21.39
CA LYS A 35 6.75 27.96 22.38
C LYS A 35 7.25 29.27 21.77
N TYR A 36 7.61 29.24 20.49
CA TYR A 36 8.23 30.36 19.77
C TYR A 36 7.26 31.08 18.83
N PHE A 37 6.27 30.37 18.30
CA PHE A 37 5.27 30.88 17.37
C PHE A 37 3.88 30.87 18.01
N ALA A 38 3.02 31.77 17.56
CA ALA A 38 1.64 31.94 18.05
C ALA A 38 0.68 30.81 17.63
N PHE A 39 1.09 29.54 17.75
CA PHE A 39 0.29 28.35 17.44
C PHE A 39 -0.78 28.07 18.50
N ARG A 40 -1.94 27.58 18.03
CA ARG A 40 -3.09 27.24 18.89
C ARG A 40 -2.82 25.98 19.73
N SER A 41 -3.70 25.74 20.70
CA SER A 41 -3.60 24.55 21.54
C SER A 41 -3.99 23.30 20.75
N LYS A 42 -3.54 22.13 21.22
CA LYS A 42 -3.95 20.82 20.69
C LYS A 42 -5.49 20.68 20.68
N ALA A 43 -6.17 21.14 21.73
CA ALA A 43 -7.63 21.12 21.80
C ALA A 43 -8.29 21.92 20.66
N THR A 44 -7.75 23.10 20.34
CA THR A 44 -8.24 23.90 19.20
C THR A 44 -8.00 23.20 17.86
N LEU A 45 -6.86 22.53 17.68
CA LEU A 45 -6.61 21.74 16.47
C LEU A 45 -7.59 20.58 16.32
N HIS A 46 -7.90 19.87 17.41
CA HIS A 46 -8.90 18.80 17.39
C HIS A 46 -10.29 19.31 16.98
N ARG A 47 -10.65 20.54 17.37
CA ARG A 47 -11.90 21.18 16.90
C ARG A 47 -11.92 21.42 15.39
N TYR A 48 -10.77 21.67 14.75
CA TYR A 48 -10.72 21.83 13.29
C TYR A 48 -10.99 20.52 12.54
N THR A 49 -10.63 19.38 13.14
CA THR A 49 -10.87 18.04 12.58
C THR A 49 -12.21 17.45 12.98
N TYR A 50 -12.93 18.07 13.92
CA TYR A 50 -14.15 17.51 14.52
C TYR A 50 -15.25 17.26 13.48
N ASN A 51 -15.42 18.18 12.53
CA ASN A 51 -16.45 18.09 11.49
C ASN A 51 -16.08 17.12 10.35
N VAL A 52 -14.92 16.46 10.41
CA VAL A 52 -14.56 15.43 9.43
C VAL A 52 -15.27 14.15 9.86
N SER A 53 -16.16 13.63 9.02
CA SER A 53 -16.87 12.38 9.29
C SER A 53 -15.88 11.25 9.60
N LYS A 54 -16.07 10.62 10.76
CA LYS A 54 -15.29 9.47 11.26
C LYS A 54 -15.99 8.13 10.98
N ALA A 55 -17.14 8.16 10.31
CA ALA A 55 -17.92 6.97 10.03
C ALA A 55 -17.15 6.03 9.08
N PRO A 56 -17.26 4.70 9.28
CA PRO A 56 -16.74 3.73 8.32
C PRO A 56 -17.46 3.85 6.97
N GLY A 57 -16.75 3.55 5.89
CA GLY A 57 -17.26 3.68 4.52
C GLY A 57 -17.02 5.05 3.88
N PHE A 58 -17.35 5.17 2.59
CA PHE A 58 -16.88 6.29 1.77
C PHE A 58 -17.34 7.66 2.30
N CYS A 59 -16.36 8.51 2.65
CA CYS A 59 -16.65 9.88 3.09
C CYS A 59 -17.21 10.70 1.92
N PRO A 60 -18.46 11.22 1.99
CA PRO A 60 -19.07 11.98 0.89
C PRO A 60 -18.28 13.23 0.52
N ASN A 61 -17.70 13.90 1.52
CA ASN A 61 -16.85 15.08 1.31
C ASN A 61 -15.61 14.74 0.50
N LEU A 62 -15.00 13.58 0.76
CA LEU A 62 -13.84 13.12 0.00
C LEU A 62 -14.21 12.81 -1.45
N VAL A 63 -15.34 12.13 -1.67
CA VAL A 63 -15.85 11.85 -3.02
C VAL A 63 -16.16 13.15 -3.77
N LYS A 64 -16.74 14.15 -3.08
CA LYS A 64 -16.98 15.48 -3.65
C LYS A 64 -15.68 16.17 -4.05
N CYS A 65 -14.67 16.16 -3.18
CA CYS A 65 -13.35 16.73 -3.49
C CYS A 65 -12.72 16.02 -4.70
N LEU A 66 -12.80 14.69 -4.77
CA LEU A 66 -12.29 13.94 -5.90
C LEU A 66 -13.02 14.28 -7.20
N LYS A 67 -14.35 14.44 -7.18
CA LYS A 67 -15.14 14.88 -8.36
C LYS A 67 -14.69 16.26 -8.87
N ILE A 68 -14.41 17.19 -7.96
CA ILE A 68 -13.92 18.53 -8.30
C ILE A 68 -12.49 18.47 -8.87
N GLN A 69 -11.65 17.58 -8.35
CA GLN A 69 -10.30 17.37 -8.90
C GLN A 69 -10.36 16.72 -10.27
N SER A 70 -11.20 15.70 -10.45
CA SER A 70 -11.35 14.98 -11.72
C SER A 70 -11.95 15.84 -12.83
N SER A 71 -12.80 16.83 -12.51
CA SER A 71 -13.33 17.75 -13.54
C SER A 71 -12.26 18.67 -14.13
N ARG A 72 -11.12 18.83 -13.44
CA ARG A 72 -9.96 19.61 -13.89
C ARG A 72 -8.89 18.74 -14.55
N MET A 73 -9.10 17.43 -14.63
CA MET A 73 -8.18 16.47 -15.23
C MET A 73 -8.59 16.18 -16.67
N SER A 74 -7.61 15.94 -17.54
CA SER A 74 -7.88 15.37 -18.87
C SER A 74 -8.31 13.90 -18.77
N GLU A 75 -8.88 13.33 -19.85
CA GLU A 75 -9.28 11.92 -19.87
C GLU A 75 -8.11 10.96 -19.59
N SER A 76 -6.90 11.27 -20.06
CA SER A 76 -5.71 10.47 -19.76
C SER A 76 -5.29 10.57 -18.30
N GLU A 77 -5.45 11.73 -17.65
CA GLU A 77 -5.13 11.92 -16.23
C GLU A 77 -6.12 11.25 -15.27
N LYS A 78 -7.35 10.98 -15.75
CA LYS A 78 -8.39 10.26 -14.99
C LYS A 78 -8.11 8.76 -14.89
N LEU A 79 -7.25 8.20 -15.75
CA LEU A 79 -6.84 6.80 -15.69
C LEU A 79 -6.16 6.51 -14.34
N CYS A 80 -6.77 5.61 -13.57
CA CYS A 80 -6.28 5.22 -12.24
C CYS A 80 -6.45 3.73 -11.99
N VAL A 81 -5.64 3.21 -11.08
CA VAL A 81 -5.74 1.85 -10.54
C VAL A 81 -6.39 1.94 -9.17
N LEU A 82 -7.39 1.10 -8.92
CA LEU A 82 -7.98 0.91 -7.61
C LEU A 82 -7.30 -0.27 -6.91
N SER A 83 -6.53 0.02 -5.87
CA SER A 83 -5.94 -0.98 -5.00
C SER A 83 -6.84 -1.25 -3.80
N ILE A 84 -7.04 -2.52 -3.47
CA ILE A 84 -7.85 -2.97 -2.34
C ILE A 84 -6.96 -3.84 -1.47
N HIS A 85 -6.93 -3.55 -0.17
CA HIS A 85 -6.14 -4.34 0.78
C HIS A 85 -6.88 -4.47 2.12
N GLU A 86 -6.61 -5.56 2.81
CA GLU A 86 -7.09 -5.78 4.18
C GLU A 86 -5.95 -5.59 5.19
N MET A 87 -6.17 -4.77 6.21
CA MET A 87 -5.19 -4.46 7.25
C MET A 87 -5.65 -5.06 8.58
N ALA A 88 -4.80 -5.84 9.24
CA ALA A 88 -5.10 -6.32 10.58
C ALA A 88 -5.19 -5.15 11.59
N ILE A 89 -6.20 -5.16 12.45
CA ILE A 89 -6.40 -4.18 13.52
C ILE A 89 -6.49 -4.88 14.88
N LYS A 90 -6.16 -4.16 15.95
CA LYS A 90 -6.31 -4.68 17.31
C LYS A 90 -7.80 -4.80 17.62
N PRO A 91 -8.29 -6.00 18.01
CA PRO A 91 -9.68 -6.15 18.45
C PRO A 91 -9.93 -5.35 19.73
N GLY A 92 -11.07 -4.69 19.80
CA GLY A 92 -11.49 -3.90 20.94
C GLY A 92 -12.64 -2.97 20.57
N TYR A 93 -13.20 -2.29 21.57
CA TYR A 93 -14.20 -1.27 21.36
C TYR A 93 -13.85 0.00 22.13
N THR A 94 -14.33 1.13 21.63
CA THR A 94 -14.19 2.45 22.23
C THR A 94 -15.50 3.18 22.11
N TYR A 95 -15.92 3.88 23.16
CA TYR A 95 -17.08 4.75 23.07
C TYR A 95 -16.65 6.09 22.46
N ALA A 96 -17.28 6.46 21.34
CA ALA A 96 -17.12 7.74 20.70
C ALA A 96 -18.17 8.69 21.26
N GLU A 97 -17.81 9.44 22.30
CA GLU A 97 -18.71 10.39 23.00
C GLU A 97 -19.34 11.41 22.03
N ASP A 98 -18.62 11.83 21.00
CA ASP A 98 -19.07 12.81 20.02
C ASP A 98 -20.14 12.30 19.06
N LEU A 99 -20.18 10.98 18.86
CA LEU A 99 -21.16 10.30 18.00
C LEU A 99 -22.18 9.50 18.81
N ASP A 100 -22.07 9.53 20.14
CA ASP A 100 -22.80 8.69 21.08
C ASP A 100 -22.91 7.23 20.58
N CYS A 101 -21.76 6.65 20.23
CA CYS A 101 -21.74 5.32 19.64
C CYS A 101 -20.59 4.46 20.14
N VAL A 102 -20.86 3.16 20.32
CA VAL A 102 -19.81 2.18 20.60
C VAL A 102 -19.18 1.75 19.30
N ASP A 103 -17.89 2.05 19.16
CA ASP A 103 -17.11 1.79 17.99
C ASP A 103 -16.19 0.57 18.19
N GLY A 104 -15.89 -0.20 17.13
CA GLY A 104 -14.99 -1.37 17.22
C GLY A 104 -15.59 -2.71 16.82
N PHE A 105 -16.88 -2.73 16.46
CA PHE A 105 -17.55 -3.91 15.91
C PHE A 105 -17.43 -3.98 14.38
N THR A 106 -17.68 -5.16 13.82
CA THR A 106 -17.72 -5.34 12.36
C THR A 106 -18.85 -4.53 11.73
N THR A 107 -18.57 -3.85 10.62
CA THR A 107 -19.59 -3.08 9.88
C THR A 107 -20.40 -3.95 8.92
N PHE A 108 -20.02 -5.21 8.76
CA PHE A 108 -20.75 -6.16 7.93
C PHE A 108 -21.94 -6.70 8.71
N LYS A 109 -23.15 -6.35 8.26
CA LYS A 109 -24.40 -6.91 8.77
C LYS A 109 -24.54 -8.34 8.24
N GLN A 110 -24.10 -9.33 9.01
CA GLN A 110 -24.74 -10.64 8.95
C GLN A 110 -25.97 -10.59 9.87
N ASP A 111 -26.95 -11.45 9.62
CA ASP A 111 -28.07 -11.69 10.54
C ASP A 111 -27.53 -12.33 11.82
N TYR A 112 -26.86 -11.52 12.64
CA TYR A 112 -26.40 -11.94 13.94
C TYR A 112 -27.65 -11.97 14.82
N LYS A 113 -28.02 -13.18 15.26
CA LYS A 113 -28.97 -13.38 16.37
C LYS A 113 -28.42 -12.78 17.70
N GLU A 114 -27.16 -12.37 17.72
CA GLU A 114 -26.40 -11.84 18.88
C GLU A 114 -25.67 -10.52 18.55
N LYS A 115 -24.95 -9.96 19.53
CA LYS A 115 -24.12 -8.75 19.36
C LYS A 115 -23.06 -8.97 18.26
N PRO A 116 -22.78 -7.98 17.40
CA PRO A 116 -21.79 -8.11 16.33
C PRO A 116 -20.39 -8.37 16.91
N PRO A 117 -19.55 -9.19 16.26
CA PRO A 117 -18.21 -9.49 16.76
C PRO A 117 -17.28 -8.27 16.64
N TYR A 118 -16.18 -8.29 17.40
CA TYR A 118 -15.12 -7.30 17.26
C TYR A 118 -14.48 -7.36 15.87
N ALA A 119 -14.21 -6.18 15.32
CA ALA A 119 -13.46 -6.07 14.09
C ALA A 119 -11.99 -6.43 14.32
N THR A 120 -11.43 -7.27 13.46
CA THR A 120 -10.02 -7.71 13.55
C THR A 120 -9.21 -7.33 12.32
N SER A 121 -9.89 -6.85 11.28
CA SER A 121 -9.26 -6.22 10.14
C SER A 121 -10.08 -5.04 9.58
N ALA A 122 -9.43 -4.26 8.73
CA ALA A 122 -9.98 -3.12 8.04
C ALA A 122 -9.70 -3.25 6.54
N LEU A 123 -10.74 -3.25 5.73
CA LEU A 123 -10.65 -3.21 4.27
C LEU A 123 -10.43 -1.76 3.83
N VAL A 124 -9.31 -1.49 3.17
CA VAL A 124 -8.88 -0.16 2.73
C VAL A 124 -8.83 -0.13 1.20
N PHE A 125 -9.24 1.00 0.65
CA PHE A 125 -9.25 1.25 -0.78
C PHE A 125 -8.29 2.42 -1.10
N MET A 126 -7.56 2.35 -2.19
CA MET A 126 -6.68 3.43 -2.64
C MET A 126 -6.76 3.57 -4.15
N ALA A 127 -7.17 4.74 -4.64
CA ALA A 127 -6.96 5.08 -6.06
C ALA A 127 -5.59 5.69 -6.26
N ARG A 128 -4.94 5.28 -7.34
CA ARG A 128 -3.63 5.77 -7.78
C ARG A 128 -3.72 6.16 -9.25
N GLY A 129 -3.41 7.41 -9.58
CA GLY A 129 -3.32 7.82 -10.98
C GLY A 129 -2.20 7.08 -11.70
N VAL A 130 -2.48 6.62 -12.94
CA VAL A 130 -1.50 5.93 -13.79
C VAL A 130 -0.61 6.95 -14.48
N VAL A 131 -1.21 7.96 -15.09
CA VAL A 131 -0.50 9.00 -15.86
C VAL A 131 0.03 10.10 -14.93
N LYS A 132 -0.84 10.61 -14.06
CA LYS A 132 -0.49 11.66 -13.10
C LYS A 132 -0.25 11.07 -11.72
N ASN A 133 0.82 11.51 -11.07
CA ASN A 133 1.19 11.08 -9.72
C ASN A 133 0.26 11.70 -8.66
N TRP A 134 -0.96 11.18 -8.56
CA TRP A 134 -1.87 11.46 -7.45
C TRP A 134 -2.25 10.15 -6.77
N LYS A 135 -2.61 10.21 -5.49
CA LYS A 135 -3.15 9.08 -4.74
C LYS A 135 -4.25 9.58 -3.83
N GLN A 136 -5.28 8.78 -3.66
CA GLN A 136 -6.36 9.05 -2.73
C GLN A 136 -6.74 7.77 -2.02
N GLU A 137 -6.51 7.73 -0.71
CA GLU A 137 -7.04 6.69 0.15
C GLU A 137 -8.54 6.92 0.32
N PHE A 138 -9.34 5.91 0.01
CA PHE A 138 -10.74 5.86 0.38
C PHE A 138 -10.90 5.02 1.63
N SER A 139 -12.03 5.26 2.28
CA SER A 139 -12.39 4.77 3.60
C SER A 139 -11.99 3.34 3.95
N ALA A 140 -11.76 3.14 5.25
CA ALA A 140 -11.59 1.84 5.86
C ALA A 140 -12.96 1.27 6.29
N PHE A 141 -13.33 0.10 5.77
CA PHE A 141 -14.46 -0.69 6.27
C PHE A 141 -13.96 -1.70 7.29
N ARG A 142 -14.69 -1.91 8.39
CA ARG A 142 -14.27 -2.85 9.46
C ARG A 142 -14.80 -4.23 9.12
N LYS A 143 -13.91 -5.14 8.71
CA LYS A 143 -14.29 -6.49 8.27
C LYS A 143 -13.53 -7.56 9.06
N LEU A 144 -14.10 -8.75 9.07
CA LEU A 144 -13.57 -10.04 9.51
C LEU A 144 -13.16 -10.19 10.99
N THR A 145 -13.34 -11.43 11.45
CA THR A 145 -12.81 -12.00 12.68
C THR A 145 -11.56 -12.83 12.38
N LYS A 146 -10.66 -13.00 13.37
CA LYS A 146 -9.36 -13.71 13.29
C LYS A 146 -9.40 -15.11 12.63
N LYS A 147 -10.58 -15.71 12.47
CA LYS A 147 -10.80 -17.02 11.83
C LYS A 147 -10.54 -17.04 10.32
N HIS A 148 -10.27 -15.91 9.66
CA HIS A 148 -10.09 -15.81 8.20
C HIS A 148 -8.66 -15.55 7.71
N ILE A 149 -7.70 -15.25 8.60
CA ILE A 149 -6.38 -14.71 8.20
C ILE A 149 -5.28 -15.40 9.02
N ALA A 150 -5.11 -16.70 8.84
CA ALA A 150 -4.04 -17.42 9.53
C ALA A 150 -2.91 -17.74 8.56
N ILE A 151 -1.84 -16.93 8.55
CA ILE A 151 -0.45 -17.42 8.46
C ILE A 151 0.47 -16.48 9.26
N SER A 152 1.21 -17.04 10.21
CA SER A 152 2.16 -16.34 11.09
C SER A 152 3.56 -16.21 10.47
N GLY A 153 4.27 -15.12 10.81
CA GLY A 153 5.70 -14.90 10.53
C GLY A 153 6.02 -13.53 9.92
N PHE A 154 6.51 -12.57 10.73
CA PHE A 154 6.79 -11.19 10.29
C PHE A 154 7.94 -11.05 9.27
N LYS A 155 8.80 -12.07 9.09
CA LYS A 155 9.87 -12.04 8.06
C LYS A 155 9.40 -12.50 6.67
N LYS A 156 8.24 -13.17 6.56
CA LYS A 156 7.69 -13.71 5.30
C LYS A 156 7.21 -12.63 4.32
N MET A 157 6.89 -11.42 4.82
CA MET A 157 6.32 -10.33 4.01
C MET A 157 7.38 -9.38 3.42
N ASN A 158 8.67 -9.65 3.61
CA ASN A 158 9.72 -8.77 3.13
C ASN A 158 10.12 -9.10 1.68
N VAL A 159 9.45 -8.45 0.73
CA VAL A 159 9.73 -8.60 -0.71
C VAL A 159 11.18 -8.26 -1.06
N LYS A 160 11.85 -7.37 -0.31
CA LYS A 160 13.26 -7.04 -0.54
C LYS A 160 14.18 -8.25 -0.37
N LEU A 161 13.93 -9.08 0.65
CA LEU A 161 14.74 -10.29 0.88
C LEU A 161 14.52 -11.29 -0.26
N ALA A 162 13.28 -11.47 -0.70
CA ALA A 162 12.98 -12.35 -1.84
C ALA A 162 13.67 -11.86 -3.12
N ALA A 163 13.62 -10.55 -3.41
CA ALA A 163 14.28 -9.96 -4.57
C ALA A 163 15.81 -10.08 -4.51
N GLN A 164 16.42 -10.01 -3.32
CA GLN A 164 17.88 -10.23 -3.15
C GLN A 164 18.29 -11.67 -3.47
N VAL A 165 17.48 -12.65 -3.06
CA VAL A 165 17.72 -14.07 -3.38
C VAL A 165 17.53 -14.33 -4.88
N LEU A 166 16.52 -13.71 -5.50
CA LEU A 166 16.19 -13.83 -6.92
C LEU A 166 16.89 -12.77 -7.78
N SER A 167 18.22 -12.62 -7.65
CA SER A 167 18.98 -11.54 -8.31
C SER A 167 20.05 -12.03 -9.28
N HIS A 168 20.51 -11.13 -10.16
CA HIS A 168 21.58 -11.40 -11.12
C HIS A 168 22.86 -11.88 -10.44
N SER A 169 23.24 -11.27 -9.31
CA SER A 169 24.48 -11.58 -8.61
C SER A 169 24.46 -13.01 -8.06
N VAL A 170 23.32 -13.48 -7.55
CA VAL A 170 23.16 -14.87 -7.08
C VAL A 170 23.24 -15.84 -8.26
N ALA A 171 22.60 -15.53 -9.39
CA ALA A 171 22.70 -16.35 -10.61
C ALA A 171 24.14 -16.42 -11.15
N ALA A 172 24.86 -15.31 -11.17
CA ALA A 172 26.26 -15.24 -11.59
C ALA A 172 27.18 -16.05 -10.66
N ALA A 173 26.97 -15.93 -9.34
CA ALA A 173 27.69 -16.71 -8.35
C ALA A 173 27.48 -18.22 -8.56
N LEU A 174 26.23 -18.68 -8.76
CA LEU A 174 25.95 -20.09 -9.04
C LEU A 174 26.70 -20.59 -10.28
N ASN A 175 26.67 -19.82 -11.39
CA ASN A 175 27.41 -20.20 -12.60
C ASN A 175 28.92 -20.28 -12.35
N LEU A 176 29.49 -19.34 -11.59
CA LEU A 176 30.92 -19.36 -11.23
C LEU A 176 31.26 -20.58 -10.38
N TYR A 177 30.44 -20.93 -9.40
CA TYR A 177 30.67 -22.10 -8.55
C TYR A 177 30.56 -23.42 -9.31
N VAL A 178 29.65 -23.52 -10.29
CA VAL A 178 29.59 -24.68 -11.19
C VAL A 178 30.84 -24.75 -12.07
N ALA A 179 31.26 -23.62 -12.66
CA ALA A 179 32.45 -23.56 -13.50
C ALA A 179 33.73 -23.92 -12.72
N ALA A 180 33.80 -23.52 -11.45
CA ALA A 180 34.86 -23.88 -10.53
C ALA A 180 34.71 -25.30 -9.93
N GLN A 181 33.73 -26.09 -10.39
CA GLN A 181 33.43 -27.45 -9.93
C GLN A 181 33.22 -27.56 -8.41
N ARG A 182 32.76 -26.48 -7.76
CA ARG A 182 32.51 -26.47 -6.31
C ARG A 182 31.09 -26.91 -5.96
N ILE A 183 30.18 -26.91 -6.93
CA ILE A 183 28.80 -27.40 -6.80
C ILE A 183 28.41 -28.20 -8.05
N GLU A 184 27.34 -29.00 -7.91
CA GLU A 184 26.79 -29.83 -8.97
C GLU A 184 26.35 -29.02 -10.21
N SER A 185 26.48 -29.62 -11.39
CA SER A 185 26.14 -28.98 -12.67
C SER A 185 24.65 -28.67 -12.83
N ASN A 186 23.78 -29.36 -12.09
CA ASN A 186 22.34 -29.07 -12.04
C ASN A 186 22.03 -27.65 -11.49
N ALA A 187 22.96 -27.03 -10.77
CA ALA A 187 22.79 -25.67 -10.25
C ALA A 187 22.71 -24.62 -11.38
N ILE A 188 23.16 -24.95 -12.60
CA ILE A 188 22.98 -24.13 -13.80
C ILE A 188 21.49 -23.87 -14.07
N ASP A 189 20.63 -24.87 -13.87
CA ASP A 189 19.19 -24.70 -14.10
C ASP A 189 18.57 -23.72 -13.10
N THR A 190 19.08 -23.73 -11.87
CA THR A 190 18.70 -22.76 -10.84
C THR A 190 19.16 -21.35 -11.24
N ALA A 191 20.40 -21.20 -11.70
CA ALA A 191 20.90 -19.91 -12.18
C ALA A 191 20.07 -19.36 -13.36
N ARG A 192 19.66 -20.22 -14.32
CA ARG A 192 18.75 -19.85 -15.41
C ARG A 192 17.38 -19.41 -14.91
N PHE A 193 16.82 -20.14 -13.94
CA PHE A 193 15.55 -19.79 -13.30
C PHE A 193 15.63 -18.41 -12.62
N LEU A 194 16.66 -18.16 -11.82
CA LEU A 194 16.87 -16.87 -11.13
C LEU A 194 16.95 -15.72 -12.13
N LYS A 195 17.69 -15.88 -13.24
CA LYS A 195 17.80 -14.86 -14.29
C LYS A 195 16.46 -14.57 -14.98
N LYS A 196 15.64 -15.60 -15.25
CA LYS A 196 14.29 -15.41 -15.81
C LYS A 196 13.36 -14.71 -14.81
N MET A 197 13.40 -15.10 -13.54
CA MET A 197 12.61 -14.47 -12.48
C MET A 197 12.96 -13.00 -12.27
N GLU A 198 14.25 -12.66 -12.23
CA GLU A 198 14.72 -11.28 -12.13
C GLU A 198 14.23 -10.46 -13.32
N LYS A 199 14.37 -10.99 -14.55
CA LYS A 199 13.89 -10.32 -15.75
C LYS A 199 12.38 -10.04 -15.68
N LEU A 200 11.59 -11.03 -15.27
CA LEU A 200 10.16 -10.85 -15.05
C LEU A 200 9.87 -9.77 -14.00
N PHE A 201 10.52 -9.85 -12.84
CA PHE A 201 10.34 -8.91 -11.73
C PHE A 201 10.64 -7.47 -12.15
N ASP A 202 11.72 -7.25 -12.88
CA ASP A 202 12.11 -5.92 -13.36
C ASP A 202 11.07 -5.34 -14.33
N THR A 203 10.56 -6.15 -15.27
CA THR A 203 9.54 -5.69 -16.24
C THR A 203 8.22 -5.25 -15.60
N VAL A 204 7.91 -5.71 -14.39
CA VAL A 204 6.68 -5.34 -13.66
C VAL A 204 6.94 -4.32 -12.56
N ASN A 205 8.20 -3.89 -12.36
CA ASN A 205 8.62 -2.99 -11.30
C ASN A 205 9.39 -1.76 -11.83
N SER A 206 9.12 -1.35 -13.07
CA SER A 206 9.67 -0.13 -13.64
C SER A 206 9.10 1.12 -12.96
N ARG A 207 9.95 2.12 -12.74
CA ARG A 207 9.59 3.38 -12.04
C ARG A 207 9.95 4.64 -12.82
N THR A 208 10.62 4.47 -13.96
CA THR A 208 11.26 5.55 -14.72
C THR A 208 10.96 5.41 -16.20
N LEU A 209 10.81 6.53 -16.91
CA LEU A 209 10.57 6.53 -18.35
C LEU A 209 11.75 5.94 -19.13
N LYS A 210 12.98 6.22 -18.69
CA LYS A 210 14.21 5.74 -19.29
C LYS A 210 15.11 5.14 -18.21
N HIS A 211 15.72 4.01 -18.52
CA HIS A 211 16.66 3.30 -17.66
C HIS A 211 17.71 2.60 -18.55
N GLN A 212 18.90 2.31 -18.02
CA GLN A 212 19.95 1.59 -18.78
C GLN A 212 19.50 0.17 -19.15
N LYS A 213 18.91 -0.53 -18.18
CA LYS A 213 18.23 -1.82 -18.37
C LYS A 213 16.84 -1.60 -18.96
N LYS A 214 16.59 -2.13 -20.17
CA LYS A 214 15.33 -1.93 -20.93
C LYS A 214 14.11 -2.46 -20.18
N GLU A 215 14.29 -3.52 -19.40
CA GLU A 215 13.25 -4.12 -18.56
C GLU A 215 12.79 -3.20 -17.43
N LEU A 216 13.56 -2.18 -17.06
CA LEU A 216 13.20 -1.22 -16.01
C LEU A 216 12.68 0.12 -16.57
N CYS A 217 12.48 0.20 -17.89
CA CYS A 217 11.88 1.35 -18.55
C CYS A 217 10.34 1.32 -18.46
N ALA A 218 9.71 2.46 -18.69
CA ALA A 218 8.26 2.51 -18.82
C ALA A 218 7.79 1.70 -20.05
N VAL A 219 6.61 1.09 -19.92
CA VAL A 219 5.98 0.34 -21.00
C VAL A 219 5.52 1.32 -22.08
N THR A 220 5.94 1.08 -23.32
CA THR A 220 5.53 1.83 -24.50
C THR A 220 5.05 0.88 -25.59
N LYS A 221 4.38 1.39 -26.63
CA LYS A 221 3.87 0.60 -27.76
C LYS A 221 4.97 -0.26 -28.43
N ASN A 222 6.22 0.21 -28.42
CA ASN A 222 7.36 -0.44 -29.08
C ASN A 222 8.37 -1.00 -28.07
N SER A 223 7.97 -1.17 -26.81
CA SER A 223 8.86 -1.66 -25.76
C SER A 223 8.90 -3.19 -25.74
N CYS A 224 10.02 -3.77 -25.31
CA CYS A 224 10.21 -5.23 -25.26
C CYS A 224 9.32 -5.97 -24.24
N HIS A 225 8.51 -5.25 -23.47
CA HIS A 225 7.75 -5.81 -22.34
C HIS A 225 6.73 -6.84 -22.81
N VAL A 226 6.00 -6.56 -23.90
CA VAL A 226 4.90 -7.42 -24.35
C VAL A 226 5.40 -8.79 -24.77
N GLU A 227 6.50 -8.84 -25.53
CA GLU A 227 7.16 -10.06 -25.99
C GLU A 227 7.72 -10.85 -24.80
N ILE A 228 8.39 -10.15 -23.86
CA ILE A 228 8.88 -10.77 -22.63
C ILE A 228 7.72 -11.38 -21.84
N TRP A 229 6.62 -10.65 -21.65
CA TRP A 229 5.48 -11.15 -20.89
C TRP A 229 4.80 -12.34 -21.56
N LYS A 230 4.71 -12.37 -22.89
CA LYS A 230 4.21 -13.55 -23.63
C LYS A 230 5.07 -14.79 -23.37
N ASP A 231 6.40 -14.66 -23.42
CA ASP A 231 7.33 -15.74 -23.07
C ASP A 231 7.17 -16.16 -21.60
N MET A 232 7.11 -15.20 -20.68
CA MET A 232 6.99 -15.46 -19.24
C MET A 232 5.66 -16.13 -18.87
N ILE A 233 4.54 -15.74 -19.49
CA ILE A 233 3.24 -16.39 -19.29
C ILE A 233 3.30 -17.84 -19.76
N SER A 234 3.87 -18.10 -20.94
CA SER A 234 4.06 -19.46 -21.45
C SER A 234 4.92 -20.29 -20.48
N TRP A 235 6.02 -19.72 -20.02
CA TRP A 235 6.91 -20.35 -19.06
C TRP A 235 6.24 -20.64 -17.71
N ILE A 236 5.52 -19.69 -17.11
CA ILE A 236 4.81 -19.87 -15.83
C ILE A 236 3.76 -20.98 -15.95
N LYS A 237 3.06 -21.08 -17.10
CA LYS A 237 2.08 -22.16 -17.35
C LYS A 237 2.71 -23.55 -17.26
N THR A 238 4.00 -23.71 -17.59
CA THR A 238 4.71 -25.00 -17.46
C THR A 238 5.03 -25.41 -16.02
N TRP A 239 4.95 -24.50 -15.05
CA TRP A 239 5.42 -24.79 -13.69
C TRP A 239 4.56 -25.83 -12.99
N SER A 240 5.21 -26.82 -12.38
CA SER A 240 4.60 -27.70 -11.39
C SER A 240 5.34 -27.53 -10.08
N ILE A 241 4.61 -27.20 -9.02
CA ILE A 241 5.21 -26.98 -7.69
C ILE A 241 5.00 -28.26 -6.89
N ARG A 242 6.06 -28.77 -6.28
CA ARG A 242 6.01 -29.97 -5.44
C ARG A 242 6.44 -29.64 -4.02
N SER A 243 5.80 -30.28 -3.06
CA SER A 243 6.23 -30.30 -1.66
C SER A 243 7.55 -31.07 -1.52
N SER A 244 8.28 -30.83 -0.42
CA SER A 244 9.40 -31.69 -0.01
C SER A 244 9.01 -33.17 0.13
N LYS A 245 7.72 -33.45 0.37
CA LYS A 245 7.13 -34.80 0.41
C LYS A 245 6.65 -35.31 -0.96
N GLY A 246 7.02 -34.66 -2.06
CA GLY A 246 6.68 -35.07 -3.43
C GLY A 246 5.26 -34.75 -3.91
N LYS A 247 4.36 -34.31 -3.02
CA LYS A 247 2.98 -33.94 -3.39
C LYS A 247 2.94 -32.69 -4.27
N THR A 248 2.22 -32.77 -5.40
CA THR A 248 1.94 -31.61 -6.25
C THR A 248 1.07 -30.58 -5.52
N ILE A 249 1.51 -29.33 -5.53
CA ILE A 249 0.85 -28.18 -4.93
C ILE A 249 0.27 -27.34 -6.06
N VAL A 250 -1.04 -27.10 -6.01
CA VAL A 250 -1.68 -26.07 -6.82
C VAL A 250 -1.40 -24.73 -6.14
N ALA A 251 -0.51 -23.93 -6.73
CA ALA A 251 -0.20 -22.61 -6.19
C ALA A 251 -1.15 -21.56 -6.78
N PRO A 252 -1.97 -20.88 -5.94
CA PRO A 252 -2.91 -19.86 -6.43
C PRO A 252 -2.22 -18.73 -7.19
N CYS A 253 -0.96 -18.43 -6.87
CA CYS A 253 -0.15 -17.41 -7.56
C CYS A 253 0.16 -17.73 -9.02
N LYS A 254 -0.08 -18.96 -9.50
CA LYS A 254 0.09 -19.34 -10.92
C LYS A 254 -1.09 -18.91 -11.80
N ASN A 255 -2.27 -18.76 -11.22
CA ASN A 255 -3.53 -18.55 -11.95
C ASN A 255 -4.07 -17.11 -11.84
N GLY A 256 -3.35 -16.23 -11.16
CA GLY A 256 -3.73 -14.83 -10.91
C GLY A 256 -3.22 -13.85 -11.95
#